data_AF-A0A6B9ZC75-F1
#
_entry.id   AF-A0A6B9ZC75-F1
#
_cell.length_a   1.000
_cell.length_b   1.000
_cell.length_c   1.000
_cell.angle_alpha   90.00
_cell.angle_beta   90.00
_cell.angle_gamma   90.00
#
_symmetry.space_group_name_H-M   'P 1'
#
loop_
_entity.id
_entity.type
_entity.pdbx_description
1 polymer ?
#
loop_
_entity_poly.entity_id
_entity_poly.type
_entity_poly.pdbx_seq_one_letter_code
_entity_poly.pdbx_strand_id
1 'polypeptide(L)'
;MQYGALLNAKKVGKGIIALCQVTIKKQNREDVQVFVNKILSFEEVTECYVVAGDLDYSLKIVTTSMEAYHHFFINKLNPIDIIIQTRSTFVMDVVKQTHVIV
;
A
#
# COMPACT_ATOMS: atom_id res chain seq x y z
N MET A 1 -5.42 -4.82 22.61
CA MET A 1 -5.81 -3.39 22.50
C MET A 1 -4.75 -2.71 21.66
N GLN A 2 -5.09 -2.22 20.46
CA GLN A 2 -4.14 -1.58 19.55
C GLN A 2 -4.26 -0.06 19.72
N TYR A 3 -3.24 0.58 20.30
CA TYR A 3 -3.15 2.04 20.39
C TYR A 3 -2.43 2.54 19.14
N GLY A 4 -3.17 3.19 18.23
CA GLY A 4 -2.61 3.91 17.09
C GLY A 4 -2.65 5.41 17.37
N ALA A 5 -1.50 6.08 17.32
CA ALA A 5 -1.48 7.55 17.36
C ALA A 5 -1.97 8.09 16.00
N LEU A 6 -3.08 8.83 16.00
CA LEU A 6 -3.55 9.61 14.85
C LEU A 6 -2.57 10.77 14.60
N LEU A 7 -1.47 10.48 13.91
CA LEU A 7 -0.48 11.48 13.52
C LEU A 7 -0.99 12.23 12.28
N ASN A 8 -1.15 13.54 12.44
CA ASN A 8 -1.51 14.43 11.35
C ASN A 8 -0.34 14.50 10.35
N ALA A 9 -0.44 13.81 9.21
CA ALA A 9 0.63 13.70 8.21
C ALA A 9 1.27 15.06 7.84
N LYS A 10 0.46 16.14 7.78
CA LYS A 10 0.94 17.50 7.50
C LYS A 10 1.82 18.10 8.62
N LYS A 11 1.60 17.74 9.89
CA LYS A 11 2.35 18.29 11.04
C LYS A 11 3.66 17.54 11.35
N VAL A 12 3.88 16.36 10.76
CA VAL A 12 5.07 15.54 11.00
C VAL A 12 6.04 15.53 9.81
N GLY A 13 5.83 16.41 8.81
CA GLY A 13 6.67 16.47 7.61
C GLY A 13 6.57 15.23 6.72
N LYS A 14 5.40 14.60 6.64
CA LYS A 14 5.17 13.35 5.90
C LYS A 14 4.23 13.66 4.73
N GLY A 15 4.71 13.68 3.50
CA GLY A 15 5.12 12.48 2.79
C GLY A 15 4.03 12.13 1.75
N ILE A 16 4.39 11.62 0.58
CA ILE A 16 3.42 11.36 -0.48
C ILE A 16 2.56 10.14 -0.16
N ILE A 17 1.29 10.19 -0.57
CA ILE A 17 0.38 9.03 -0.51
C ILE A 17 0.22 8.48 -1.92
N ALA A 18 0.53 7.20 -2.08
CA ALA A 18 0.33 6.46 -3.31
C ALA A 18 -0.72 5.37 -3.09
N LEU A 19 -1.75 5.37 -3.93
CA LEU A 19 -2.70 4.27 -4.06
C LEU A 19 -2.17 3.33 -5.14
N CYS A 20 -1.66 2.18 -4.73
CA CYS A 20 -1.14 1.16 -5.63
C CYS A 20 -2.15 0.04 -5.79
N GLN A 21 -2.67 -0.11 -6.99
CA GLN A 21 -3.54 -1.21 -7.37
C GLN A 21 -2.67 -2.34 -7.91
N VAL A 22 -2.88 -3.56 -7.42
CA VAL A 22 -2.04 -4.72 -7.73
C VAL A 22 -2.91 -5.86 -8.23
N THR A 23 -2.51 -6.45 -9.35
CA THR A 23 -3.06 -7.70 -9.88
C THR A 23 -2.01 -8.79 -9.71
N ILE A 24 -2.43 -9.92 -9.17
CA ILE A 24 -1.53 -11.04 -8.88
C ILE A 24 -1.88 -12.28 -9.72
N LYS A 25 -0.87 -13.09 -10.04
CA LYS A 25 -1.03 -14.36 -10.75
C LYS A 25 -1.56 -15.41 -9.78
N LYS A 26 -2.83 -15.80 -9.92
CA LYS A 26 -3.44 -16.85 -9.10
C LYS A 26 -2.93 -18.25 -9.52
N GLN A 27 -1.71 -18.60 -9.13
CA GLN A 27 -1.13 -19.92 -9.39
C GLN A 27 -1.50 -20.96 -8.32
N ASN A 28 -1.40 -20.59 -7.03
CA ASN A 28 -1.78 -21.44 -5.91
C ASN A 28 -2.07 -20.58 -4.66
N ARG A 29 -2.63 -21.17 -3.59
CA ARG A 29 -2.96 -20.45 -2.34
C ARG A 29 -1.71 -20.02 -1.55
N GLU A 30 -0.62 -20.77 -1.66
CA GLU A 30 0.61 -20.54 -0.90
C GLU A 30 1.31 -19.25 -1.34
N ASP A 31 1.41 -19.03 -2.66
CA ASP A 31 2.02 -17.84 -3.25
C ASP A 31 1.25 -16.57 -2.86
N VAL A 32 -0.10 -16.66 -2.83
CA VAL A 32 -0.95 -15.57 -2.36
C VAL A 32 -0.68 -15.27 -0.88
N GLN A 33 -0.54 -16.30 -0.04
CA GLN A 33 -0.25 -16.11 1.37
C GLN A 33 1.14 -15.48 1.59
N VAL A 34 2.14 -15.89 0.81
CA VAL A 34 3.49 -15.29 0.83
C VAL A 34 3.42 -13.81 0.44
N PHE A 35 2.66 -13.47 -0.60
CA PHE A 35 2.43 -12.07 -0.98
C PHE A 35 1.80 -11.26 0.16
N VAL A 36 0.69 -11.75 0.72
CA VAL A 36 0.00 -11.05 1.82
C VAL A 36 0.94 -10.86 3.01
N ASN A 37 1.72 -11.88 3.37
CA ASN A 37 2.68 -11.78 4.47
C ASN A 37 3.80 -10.76 4.20
N LYS A 38 4.28 -10.66 2.96
CA LYS A 38 5.25 -9.62 2.56
C LYS A 38 4.63 -8.22 2.64
N ILE A 39 3.41 -8.05 2.15
CA ILE A 39 2.73 -6.74 2.21
C ILE A 39 2.50 -6.31 3.66
N LEU A 40 2.11 -7.23 4.55
CA LEU A 40 1.91 -6.95 5.97
C LEU A 40 3.20 -6.57 6.72
N SER A 41 4.38 -6.94 6.20
CA SER A 41 5.67 -6.58 6.82
C SER A 41 6.20 -5.22 6.36
N PHE A 42 5.57 -4.58 5.39
CA PHE A 42 5.98 -3.28 4.87
C PHE A 42 5.37 -2.14 5.67
N GLU A 43 6.20 -1.44 6.44
CA GLU A 43 5.79 -0.26 7.22
C GLU A 43 5.23 0.87 6.36
N GLU A 44 5.68 0.97 5.10
CA GLU A 44 5.17 1.95 4.15
C GLU A 44 3.72 1.66 3.73
N VAL A 45 3.26 0.41 3.82
CA VAL A 45 1.88 0.01 3.50
C VAL A 45 1.00 0.22 4.73
N THR A 46 0.24 1.32 4.72
CA THR A 46 -0.63 1.71 5.83
C THR A 46 -2.00 1.05 5.78
N GLU A 47 -2.50 0.75 4.58
CA GLU A 47 -3.78 0.07 4.38
C GLU A 47 -3.65 -0.89 3.19
N CYS A 48 -4.32 -2.05 3.27
CA CYS A 48 -4.36 -3.06 2.22
C CYS A 48 -5.78 -3.62 2.14
N TYR A 49 -6.37 -3.55 0.95
CA TYR A 49 -7.73 -3.97 0.67
C TYR A 49 -7.74 -5.02 -0.42
N VAL A 50 -8.53 -6.08 -0.24
CA VAL A 50 -8.93 -6.97 -1.32
C VAL A 50 -10.10 -6.29 -2.03
N VAL A 51 -10.00 -6.12 -3.35
CA VAL A 51 -11.02 -5.44 -4.15
C VAL A 51 -11.65 -6.42 -5.12
N ALA A 52 -12.97 -6.32 -5.31
CA ALA A 52 -13.67 -7.03 -6.37
C ALA A 52 -13.64 -6.19 -7.66
N GLY A 53 -12.98 -6.68 -8.72
CA GLY A 53 -12.83 -5.98 -10.00
C GLY A 53 -11.65 -6.50 -10.83
N ASP A 54 -11.14 -5.67 -11.75
CA ASP A 54 -9.98 -5.99 -12.61
C ASP A 54 -8.64 -6.09 -11.85
N LEU A 55 -8.63 -5.60 -10.61
CA LEU A 55 -7.47 -5.52 -9.73
C LEU A 55 -7.79 -6.30 -8.46
N ASP A 56 -6.86 -7.15 -8.02
CA ASP A 56 -7.08 -8.02 -6.87
C ASP A 56 -6.91 -7.26 -5.54
N TYR A 57 -5.96 -6.34 -5.47
CA TYR A 57 -5.61 -5.61 -4.25
C TYR A 57 -5.46 -4.10 -4.48
N SER A 58 -5.80 -3.32 -3.45
CA SER A 58 -5.51 -1.89 -3.37
C SER A 58 -4.72 -1.60 -2.10
N LEU A 59 -3.52 -1.05 -2.28
CA LEU A 59 -2.58 -0.71 -1.23
C LEU A 59 -2.51 0.81 -1.08
N LYS A 60 -2.58 1.30 0.15
CA LYS A 60 -2.27 2.68 0.48
C LYS A 60 -0.87 2.75 1.06
N ILE A 61 0.03 3.34 0.30
CA ILE A 61 1.44 3.47 0.64
C ILE A 61 1.72 4.92 1.02
N VAL A 62 2.38 5.12 2.16
CA VAL A 62 2.77 6.45 2.64
C VAL A 62 4.29 6.49 2.80
N THR A 63 4.94 7.35 2.01
CA THR A 63 6.41 7.53 2.05
C THR A 63 6.77 8.99 2.29
N THR A 64 8.03 9.29 2.59
CA THR A 64 8.48 10.68 2.84
C THR A 64 8.65 11.51 1.57
N SER A 65 8.95 10.89 0.42
CA SER A 65 9.10 11.56 -0.89
C SER A 65 8.79 10.62 -2.05
N MET A 66 8.80 11.18 -3.27
CA MET A 66 8.69 10.42 -4.51
C MET A 66 9.87 9.46 -4.71
N GLU A 67 11.09 9.87 -4.36
CA GLU A 67 12.24 8.94 -4.43
C GLU A 67 12.09 7.79 -3.44
N ALA A 68 11.62 8.07 -2.22
CA ALA A 68 11.38 7.03 -1.22
C ALA A 68 10.32 6.01 -1.70
N TYR A 69 9.26 6.49 -2.38
CA TYR A 69 8.29 5.61 -3.02
C TYR A 69 8.90 4.78 -4.14
N HIS A 70 9.70 5.40 -5.01
CA HIS A 70 10.34 4.70 -6.11
C HIS A 70 11.29 3.60 -5.60
N HIS A 71 12.08 3.88 -4.56
CA HIS A 71 12.92 2.89 -3.90
C HIS A 71 12.10 1.77 -3.25
N PHE A 72 11.00 2.09 -2.57
CA PHE A 72 10.09 1.08 -2.04
C PHE A 72 9.55 0.18 -3.17
N PHE A 73 9.09 0.80 -4.25
CA PHE A 73 8.52 0.09 -5.39
C PHE A 73 9.55 -0.86 -6.02
N ILE A 74 10.74 -0.38 -6.37
CA ILE A 74 11.77 -1.20 -7.03
C ILE A 74 12.32 -2.29 -6.11
N ASN A 75 12.57 -1.98 -4.84
CA ASN A 75 13.31 -2.89 -3.95
C ASN A 75 12.40 -3.83 -3.16
N LYS A 76 11.13 -3.49 -2.94
CA LYS A 76 10.20 -4.30 -2.11
C LYS A 76 9.03 -4.85 -2.90
N LEU A 77 8.37 -4.02 -3.72
CA LEU A 77 7.14 -4.42 -4.42
C LEU A 77 7.44 -5.16 -5.73
N ASN A 78 8.32 -4.62 -6.57
CA ASN A 78 8.69 -5.15 -7.88
C ASN A 78 9.35 -6.56 -7.83
N PRO A 79 10.15 -6.92 -6.82
CA PRO A 79 10.73 -8.27 -6.73
C PRO A 79 9.74 -9.36 -6.32
N ILE A 80 8.46 -9.04 -6.16
CA ILE A 80 7.44 -10.03 -5.85
C ILE A 80 6.95 -10.65 -7.16
N ASP A 81 7.47 -11.83 -7.48
CA ASP A 81 7.23 -12.53 -8.75
C ASP A 81 5.75 -12.83 -9.07
N ILE A 82 4.89 -12.92 -8.05
CA ILE A 82 3.46 -13.18 -8.27
C ILE A 82 2.71 -11.94 -8.80
N ILE A 83 3.30 -10.74 -8.74
CA ILE A 83 2.64 -9.52 -9.23
C ILE A 83 2.70 -9.47 -10.76
N ILE A 84 1.54 -9.40 -11.39
CA ILE A 84 1.42 -9.27 -12.87
C ILE A 84 1.45 -7.80 -13.26
N GLN A 85 0.69 -6.98 -12.54
CA GLN A 85 0.47 -5.59 -12.91
C GLN A 85 0.35 -4.76 -11.65
N THR A 86 0.94 -3.57 -11.70
CA THR A 86 0.78 -2.54 -10.69
C THR A 86 0.34 -1.24 -11.36
N ARG A 87 -0.56 -0.52 -10.72
CA ARG A 87 -0.98 0.82 -11.14
C ARG A 87 -0.95 1.74 -9.94
N SER A 88 -0.03 2.71 -9.98
CA SER A 88 0.20 3.63 -8.88
C SER A 88 -0.44 4.98 -9.20
N THR A 89 -1.28 5.48 -8.31
CA THR A 89 -1.88 6.81 -8.40
C THR A 89 -1.47 7.63 -7.19
N PHE A 90 -0.98 8.84 -7.39
CA PHE A 90 -0.55 9.73 -6.32
C PHE A 90 -1.70 10.63 -5.89
N VAL A 91 -1.90 10.75 -4.58
CA VAL A 91 -2.96 11.60 -4.02
C VAL A 91 -2.47 13.04 -4.01
N MET A 92 -3.15 13.90 -4.78
CA MET A 92 -2.81 15.32 -4.89
C MET A 92 -3.34 16.14 -3.71
N ASP A 93 -4.53 15.81 -3.21
CA ASP A 93 -5.10 16.41 -2.00
C ASP A 93 -6.01 15.41 -1.29
N VAL A 94 -6.10 15.54 0.04
CA VAL A 94 -6.94 14.69 0.89
C VAL A 94 -8.08 15.53 1.43
N VAL A 95 -9.25 15.40 0.81
CA VAL A 95 -10.46 16.13 1.24
C VAL A 95 -10.99 15.59 2.57
N LYS A 96 -10.91 14.26 2.79
CA LYS A 96 -11.35 13.60 4.03
C LYS A 96 -10.59 12.30 4.25
N GLN A 97 -10.10 12.09 5.48
CA GLN A 97 -9.54 10.81 5.94
C GLN A 97 -9.87 10.62 7.42
N THR A 98 -10.56 9.54 7.76
CA THR A 98 -10.85 9.16 9.15
C THR A 98 -10.56 7.67 9.33
N HIS A 99 -9.94 7.33 10.46
CA HIS A 99 -9.72 5.94 10.86
C HIS A 99 -10.68 5.54 12.00
N VAL A 100 -11.63 6.41 12.36
CA VAL A 100 -12.68 6.15 13.33
C VAL A 100 -13.91 5.66 12.58
N ILE A 101 -14.32 4.42 12.86
CA ILE A 101 -15.62 3.88 12.47
C ILE A 101 -16.53 4.12 13.66
N VAL A 102 -17.54 4.96 13.48
CA VAL A 102 -18.62 5.22 14.45
C VAL A 102 -19.83 4.36 14.14
#